data_AF-A0A9E2MFW6-F1
#
_entry.id   AF-A0A9E2MFW6-F1
#
_cell.length_a   1.000
_cell.length_b   1.000
_cell.length_c   1.000
_cell.angle_alpha   90.00
_cell.angle_beta   90.00
_cell.angle_gamma   90.00
#
_symmetry.space_group_name_H-M   'P 1'
#
loop_
_entity.id
_entity.type
_entity.pdbx_description
1 polymer ?
#
loop_
_entity_poly.entity_id
_entity_poly.type
_entity_poly.pdbx_seq_one_letter_code
_entity_poly.pdbx_strand_id
1 'polypeptide(L)'
;MKRRNYWPTEEKDLQMAAKIIEKHIILNNGEPLSFVDIVMFKEFEQVDFDVPEWILELTEFFSDQYGLKKGQDITKRVLAKYMLQGQTVH
;
A
#
# COMPACT_ATOMS: atom_id res chain seq x y z
N MET A 1 24.11 -1.55 -14.17
CA MET A 1 23.39 -1.20 -12.92
C MET A 1 21.92 -0.93 -13.24
N LYS A 2 20.99 -1.84 -12.92
CA LYS A 2 19.54 -1.57 -13.08
C LYS A 2 19.13 -0.56 -11.99
N ARG A 3 18.61 0.61 -12.37
CA ARG A 3 18.04 1.59 -11.42
C ARG A 3 16.80 0.97 -10.76
N ARG A 4 17.00 0.24 -9.65
CA ARG A 4 15.93 -0.43 -8.89
C ARG A 4 14.87 0.54 -8.34
N ASN A 5 15.20 1.84 -8.28
CA ASN A 5 14.38 2.89 -7.67
C ASN A 5 13.69 3.84 -8.66
N TYR A 6 13.66 3.56 -9.97
CA TYR A 6 12.96 4.46 -10.89
C TYR A 6 11.44 4.26 -10.80
N TRP A 7 10.77 5.15 -10.07
CA TRP A 7 9.32 5.25 -9.97
C TRP A 7 8.87 6.62 -10.47
N PRO A 8 8.69 6.79 -11.79
CA PRO A 8 8.45 8.10 -12.39
C PRO A 8 7.11 8.74 -12.01
N THR A 9 6.15 7.93 -11.60
CA THR A 9 4.79 8.35 -11.22
C THR A 9 4.61 8.50 -9.71
N GLU A 10 5.70 8.46 -8.93
CA GLU A 10 5.67 8.41 -7.46
C GLU A 10 4.77 9.47 -6.84
N GLU A 11 4.95 10.74 -7.19
CA GLU A 11 4.16 11.84 -6.61
C GLU A 11 2.67 11.65 -6.88
N LYS A 12 2.31 11.37 -8.14
CA LYS A 12 0.93 11.13 -8.53
C LYS A 12 0.34 9.92 -7.82
N ASP A 13 1.10 8.84 -7.72
CA ASP A 13 0.66 7.60 -7.07
C ASP A 13 0.47 7.80 -5.57
N LEU A 14 1.36 8.55 -4.91
CA LEU A 14 1.21 8.91 -3.49
C LEU A 14 -0.01 9.82 -3.26
N GLN A 15 -0.28 10.77 -4.15
CA GLN A 15 -1.48 11.62 -4.08
C GLN A 15 -2.77 10.80 -4.26
N MET A 16 -2.79 9.84 -5.18
CA MET A 16 -3.96 8.97 -5.37
C MET A 16 -4.13 8.01 -4.18
N ALA A 17 -3.04 7.47 -3.66
CA ALA A 17 -3.07 6.66 -2.45
C ALA A 17 -3.58 7.45 -1.24
N ALA A 18 -3.17 8.72 -1.09
CA ALA A 18 -3.64 9.59 -0.02
C ALA A 18 -5.16 9.75 -0.05
N LYS A 19 -5.76 9.92 -1.24
CA LYS A 19 -7.22 10.04 -1.39
C LYS A 19 -7.95 8.76 -0.97
N ILE A 20 -7.42 7.60 -1.33
CA ILE A 20 -7.98 6.30 -0.94
C ILE A 20 -7.87 6.12 0.57
N ILE A 21 -6.70 6.42 1.16
CA ILE A 21 -6.46 6.33 2.60
C ILE A 21 -7.37 7.30 3.36
N GLU A 22 -7.50 8.55 2.92
CA GLU A 22 -8.36 9.57 3.55
C GLU A 22 -9.84 9.15 3.53
N LYS A 23 -10.32 8.62 2.40
CA LYS A 23 -11.65 8.02 2.30
C LYS A 23 -11.86 6.95 3.37
N HIS A 24 -10.90 6.05 3.54
CA HIS A 24 -11.00 4.98 4.54
C HIS A 24 -10.88 5.48 5.98
N ILE A 25 -10.08 6.52 6.25
CA ILE A 25 -10.04 7.19 7.56
C ILE A 25 -11.42 7.77 7.89
N ILE A 26 -12.06 8.45 6.93
CA ILE A 26 -13.41 9.01 7.12
C ILE A 26 -14.42 7.89 7.41
N LEU A 27 -14.36 6.78 6.67
CA LEU A 27 -15.21 5.61 6.91
C LEU A 27 -14.95 4.96 8.28
N ASN A 28 -13.73 5.07 8.79
CA ASN A 28 -13.33 4.63 10.13
C ASN A 28 -13.61 5.71 11.21
N ASN A 29 -14.63 6.57 11.00
CA ASN A 29 -15.00 7.67 11.91
C ASN A 29 -13.87 8.68 12.20
N GLY A 30 -12.91 8.83 11.29
CA GLY A 30 -11.74 9.69 11.47
C GLY A 30 -10.61 9.04 12.28
N GLU A 31 -10.76 7.80 12.74
CA GLU A 31 -9.71 7.10 13.46
C GLU A 31 -8.60 6.60 12.51
N PRO A 32 -7.34 6.58 12.96
CA PRO A 32 -6.23 6.06 12.16
C PRO A 32 -6.49 4.63 11.69
N LEU A 33 -6.10 4.34 10.44
CA LEU A 33 -6.21 3.00 9.89
C LEU A 33 -5.14 2.11 10.53
N SER A 34 -5.58 0.99 11.11
CA SER A 34 -4.65 -0.02 11.60
C SER A 34 -3.96 -0.71 10.43
N PHE A 35 -2.64 -0.82 10.54
CA PHE A 35 -1.84 -1.66 9.66
C PHE A 35 -1.71 -3.02 10.34
N VAL A 36 -2.69 -3.90 10.14
CA VAL A 36 -2.60 -5.27 10.67
C VAL A 36 -1.42 -5.97 10.01
N ASP A 37 -0.64 -6.71 10.80
CA ASP A 37 0.65 -7.31 10.45
C ASP A 37 0.63 -8.01 9.09
N ILE A 38 1.13 -7.33 8.05
CA ILE A 38 1.41 -7.93 6.75
C ILE A 38 2.63 -8.83 6.91
N VAL A 39 2.41 -10.07 7.31
CA VAL A 39 3.46 -11.08 7.30
C VAL A 39 3.57 -11.64 5.89
N MET A 40 4.66 -11.25 5.25
CA MET A 40 5.36 -11.93 4.14
C MET A 40 4.49 -12.67 3.11
N PHE A 41 4.13 -11.93 2.07
CA PHE A 41 3.59 -12.40 0.79
C PHE A 41 4.58 -13.26 -0.04
N LYS A 42 5.40 -14.13 0.58
CA LYS A 42 6.40 -14.87 -0.19
C LYS A 42 6.39 -16.39 -0.09
N GLU A 43 6.10 -17.06 1.02
CA GLU A 43 6.51 -18.48 1.07
C GLU A 43 5.65 -19.49 1.84
N PHE A 44 4.50 -19.15 2.42
CA PHE A 44 3.73 -20.15 3.15
C PHE A 44 2.25 -20.18 2.77
N GLU A 45 1.82 -21.39 2.41
CA GLU A 45 0.43 -21.83 2.38
C GLU A 45 -0.31 -21.39 3.65
N GLN A 46 -1.55 -20.93 3.48
CA GLN A 46 -2.58 -20.79 4.52
C GLN A 46 -2.18 -19.96 5.75
N VAL A 47 -2.28 -18.64 5.63
CA VAL A 47 -2.57 -17.82 6.82
C VAL A 47 -3.72 -16.88 6.47
N ASP A 48 -4.84 -17.05 7.16
CA ASP A 48 -6.01 -16.16 7.12
C ASP A 48 -5.63 -14.83 7.76
N PHE A 49 -4.90 -13.99 7.03
CA PHE A 49 -4.72 -12.59 7.40
C PHE A 49 -5.91 -11.79 6.87
N ASP A 50 -6.60 -11.09 7.79
CA ASP A 50 -7.59 -10.09 7.44
C ASP A 50 -6.87 -8.85 6.89
N VAL A 51 -6.67 -8.84 5.57
CA VAL A 51 -6.03 -7.71 4.88
C VAL A 51 -6.99 -6.52 4.94
N PRO A 52 -6.58 -5.37 5.53
CA PRO A 52 -7.44 -4.21 5.61
C PRO A 52 -7.99 -3.80 4.24
N GLU A 53 -9.29 -3.47 4.18
CA GLU A 53 -10.00 -3.15 2.94
C GLU A 53 -9.32 -2.01 2.14
N TRP A 54 -8.73 -1.04 2.84
CA TRP A 54 -7.99 0.06 2.21
C TRP A 54 -6.73 -0.41 1.48
N ILE A 55 -6.08 -1.49 1.92
CA ILE A 55 -4.94 -2.11 1.23
C ILE A 55 -5.42 -2.88 -0.01
N LEU A 56 -6.57 -3.55 0.09
CA LEU A 56 -7.19 -4.22 -1.05
C LEU A 56 -7.56 -3.20 -2.14
N GLU A 57 -8.19 -2.09 -1.78
CA GLU A 57 -8.57 -1.02 -2.72
C GLU A 57 -7.32 -0.37 -3.36
N LEU A 58 -6.23 -0.15 -2.60
CA LEU A 58 -4.96 0.30 -3.20
C LEU A 58 -4.40 -0.70 -4.22
N THR A 59 -4.43 -1.99 -3.87
CA THR A 59 -3.90 -3.06 -4.72
C THR A 59 -4.69 -3.16 -6.02
N GLU A 60 -6.01 -3.10 -5.94
CA GLU A 60 -6.91 -3.10 -7.09
C GLU A 60 -6.68 -1.85 -7.95
N PHE A 61 -6.72 -0.66 -7.33
CA PHE A 61 -6.54 0.62 -8.03
C PHE A 61 -5.24 0.65 -8.85
N PHE A 62 -4.11 0.29 -8.24
CA PHE A 62 -2.83 0.30 -8.96
C PHE A 62 -2.69 -0.85 -9.95
N SER A 63 -3.34 -1.98 -9.71
CA SER A 63 -3.37 -3.11 -10.66
C SER A 63 -4.16 -2.74 -11.92
N ASP A 64 -5.26 -2.00 -11.77
CA ASP A 64 -6.04 -1.50 -12.91
C ASP A 64 -5.29 -0.45 -13.71
N GLN A 65 -4.56 0.44 -13.03
CA GLN A 65 -3.81 1.52 -13.70
C GLN A 65 -2.55 1.01 -14.41
N TYR A 66 -1.84 0.04 -13.83
CA TYR A 66 -0.48 -0.31 -14.25
C TYR A 66 -0.30 -1.79 -14.62
N GLY A 67 -1.36 -2.59 -14.51
CA GLY A 67 -1.33 -4.05 -14.63
C GLY A 67 -0.88 -4.73 -13.34
N LEU A 68 -1.38 -5.95 -13.10
CA LEU A 68 -1.23 -6.71 -11.85
C LEU A 68 0.16 -6.63 -11.21
N LYS A 69 1.21 -6.99 -11.95
CA LYS A 69 2.57 -7.05 -11.41
C LYS A 69 3.13 -5.68 -10.99
N LYS A 70 2.88 -4.64 -11.80
CA LYS A 70 3.39 -3.30 -11.53
C LYS A 70 2.52 -2.58 -10.50
N GLY A 71 1.22 -2.84 -10.50
CA GLY A 71 0.30 -2.36 -9.48
C GLY A 71 0.63 -2.88 -8.09
N GLN A 72 0.92 -4.18 -7.97
CA GLN A 72 1.42 -4.77 -6.73
C GLN A 72 2.77 -4.17 -6.28
N ASP A 73 3.71 -3.92 -7.20
CA ASP A 73 4.98 -3.27 -6.86
C ASP A 73 4.77 -1.84 -6.35
N ILE A 74 3.92 -1.06 -7.03
CA ILE A 74 3.57 0.31 -6.64
C ILE A 74 2.87 0.31 -5.28
N THR A 75 1.90 -0.59 -5.06
CA THR A 75 1.21 -0.73 -3.77
C THR A 75 2.21 -0.98 -2.65
N LYS A 76 3.13 -1.95 -2.81
CA LYS A 76 4.16 -2.23 -1.81
C LYS A 76 5.03 -1.00 -1.51
N ARG A 77 5.40 -0.22 -2.54
CA ARG A 77 6.19 1.00 -2.36
C ARG A 77 5.41 2.11 -1.67
N VAL A 78 4.12 2.26 -1.97
CA VAL A 78 3.19 3.17 -1.27
C VAL A 78 3.13 2.78 0.21
N LEU A 79 2.78 1.53 0.53
CA LEU A 79 2.67 1.06 1.91
C LEU A 79 3.99 1.26 2.67
N ALA A 80 5.13 0.91 2.05
CA ALA A 80 6.45 1.13 2.66
C ALA A 80 6.71 2.61 2.97
N LYS A 81 6.33 3.55 2.09
CA LYS A 81 6.49 4.97 2.35
C LYS A 81 5.61 5.46 3.49
N TYR A 82 4.34 5.05 3.53
CA TYR A 82 3.43 5.45 4.61
C TYR A 82 3.80 4.82 5.96
N MET A 83 4.30 3.58 5.99
CA MET A 83 4.86 2.96 7.20
C MET A 83 6.09 3.71 7.72
N LEU A 84 7.06 3.99 6.84
CA LEU A 84 8.30 4.68 7.19
C LEU A 84 8.06 6.16 7.57
N GLN A 85 6.94 6.75 7.15
CA GLN A 85 6.52 8.08 7.59
C GLN A 85 5.82 8.08 8.96
N GLY A 86 5.35 6.92 9.44
CA GLY A 86 4.68 6.74 10.74
C GLY A 86 5.55 6.11 11.84
N GLN A 87 6.74 5.59 11.52
CA GLN A 87 7.70 5.06 12.49
C GLN A 87 9.07 5.71 12.30
N THR A 88 9.48 6.50 13.30
CA THR A 88 10.90 6.71 13.61
C THR A 88 11.52 5.33 13.77
N VAL A 89 12.41 4.95 12.86
CA VAL A 89 13.27 3.78 13.05
C VAL A 89 14.06 4.02 14.34
N HIS A 90 13.73 3.28 15.40
CA HIS A 90 14.60 3.11 16.55
C HIS A 90 15.45 1.86 16.33
#